data_AF-A0A9W8HTL3-F1
#
_entry.id   AF-A0A9W8HTL3-F1
#
_cell.length_a   1.000
_cell.length_b   1.000
_cell.length_c   1.000
_cell.angle_alpha   90.00
_cell.angle_beta   90.00
_cell.angle_gamma   90.00
#
_symmetry.space_group_name_H-M   'P 1'
#
loop_
_entity.id
_entity.type
_entity.pdbx_description
1 polymer ?
#
loop_
_entity_poly.entity_id
_entity_poly.type
_entity_poly.pdbx_seq_one_letter_code
_entity_poly.pdbx_strand_id
1 'polypeptide(L)'
;MRMSKNKLVRPQAEETLDAARLELGADFQDAECLLISEVKVLLEAQYDSKKEDKSMDEVYSKTLEYVQKFSRYTNRDTIKEVRALLKPTELEPFECAQLGNLCCSEYEEAKSLVPSIGNKIRDDDLDSLLKQMDSLKKYQG
;
A
#
# COMPACT_ATOMS: atom_id res chain seq x y z
N MET A 1 -37.96 21.31 -16.37
CA MET A 1 -37.38 19.97 -16.23
C MET A 1 -36.28 20.05 -15.17
N ARG A 2 -36.54 19.63 -13.92
CA ARG A 2 -35.54 19.67 -12.84
C ARG A 2 -34.71 18.40 -12.92
N MET A 3 -33.41 18.53 -13.18
CA MET A 3 -32.47 17.41 -13.15
C MET A 3 -32.40 16.85 -11.73
N SER A 4 -32.74 15.57 -11.59
CA SER A 4 -32.67 14.84 -10.33
C SER A 4 -31.20 14.76 -9.92
N LYS A 5 -30.89 15.22 -8.70
CA LYS A 5 -29.58 15.02 -8.09
C LYS A 5 -29.45 13.52 -7.83
N ASN A 6 -28.62 12.82 -8.60
CA ASN A 6 -28.15 11.49 -8.22
C ASN A 6 -27.41 11.64 -6.89
N LYS A 7 -28.13 11.43 -5.78
CA LYS A 7 -27.49 11.17 -4.51
C LYS A 7 -26.66 9.92 -4.74
N LEU A 8 -25.34 10.01 -4.54
CA LEU A 8 -24.54 8.83 -4.22
C LEU A 8 -25.19 8.21 -2.99
N VAL A 9 -26.07 7.23 -3.22
CA VAL A 9 -26.53 6.34 -2.18
C VAL A 9 -25.28 5.56 -1.81
N ARG A 10 -24.70 5.84 -0.64
CA ARG A 10 -23.71 4.93 -0.08
C ARG A 10 -24.40 3.57 -0.03
N PRO A 11 -23.89 2.54 -0.71
CA PRO A 11 -24.34 1.19 -0.44
C PRO A 11 -24.30 1.04 1.08
N GLN A 12 -25.40 0.55 1.67
CA GLN A 12 -25.37 0.09 3.06
C GLN A 12 -24.10 -0.73 3.19
N ALA A 13 -23.21 -0.38 4.13
CA ALA A 13 -21.98 -1.12 4.35
C ALA A 13 -22.36 -2.60 4.38
N GLU A 14 -21.93 -3.37 3.36
CA GLU A 14 -22.12 -4.80 3.37
C GLU A 14 -21.45 -5.27 4.66
N GLU A 15 -22.23 -5.82 5.59
CA GLU A 15 -21.78 -6.24 6.93
C GLU A 15 -20.73 -7.38 6.88
N THR A 16 -20.18 -7.65 5.70
CA THR A 16 -19.26 -8.73 5.35
C THR A 16 -17.91 -8.23 4.84
N LEU A 17 -17.56 -6.94 4.99
CA LEU A 17 -16.22 -6.46 4.62
C LEU A 17 -15.20 -6.76 5.74
N ASP A 18 -14.20 -7.57 5.43
CA ASP A 18 -13.10 -7.95 6.32
C ASP A 18 -11.78 -8.01 5.54
N ALA A 19 -10.92 -7.01 5.75
CA ALA A 19 -9.61 -6.95 5.11
C ALA A 19 -8.69 -8.11 5.54
N ALA A 20 -8.88 -8.68 6.74
CA ALA A 20 -8.15 -9.87 7.18
C ALA A 20 -8.49 -11.11 6.35
N ARG A 21 -9.63 -11.07 5.63
CA ARG A 21 -10.13 -12.13 4.73
C ARG A 21 -10.11 -11.73 3.26
N LEU A 22 -9.57 -10.56 2.94
CA LEU A 22 -9.59 -9.95 1.59
C LEU A 22 -10.99 -9.69 1.05
N GLU A 23 -11.97 -9.48 1.92
CA GLU A 23 -13.31 -9.06 1.58
C GLU A 23 -13.33 -7.52 1.51
N LEU A 24 -12.83 -6.95 0.40
CA LEU A 24 -12.61 -5.49 0.25
C LEU A 24 -13.79 -4.76 -0.40
N GLY A 25 -14.74 -5.51 -0.94
CA GLY A 25 -15.91 -4.99 -1.66
C GLY A 25 -15.64 -4.83 -3.16
N ALA A 26 -16.71 -4.77 -3.94
CA ALA A 26 -16.63 -4.83 -5.41
C ALA A 26 -15.75 -3.73 -6.05
N ASP A 27 -15.69 -2.55 -5.42
CA ASP A 27 -14.89 -1.43 -5.94
C ASP A 27 -13.37 -1.64 -5.74
N PHE A 28 -12.97 -2.49 -4.79
CA PHE A 28 -11.56 -2.63 -4.37
C PHE A 28 -11.01 -4.05 -4.49
N GLN A 29 -11.86 -5.05 -4.77
CA GLN A 29 -11.44 -6.45 -4.84
C GLN A 29 -10.33 -6.69 -5.87
N ASP A 30 -10.44 -6.04 -7.03
CA ASP A 30 -9.48 -6.14 -8.15
C ASP A 30 -8.59 -4.88 -8.28
N ALA A 31 -8.58 -4.01 -7.26
CA ALA A 31 -7.85 -2.77 -7.32
C ALA A 31 -6.35 -2.97 -7.05
N GLU A 32 -5.52 -2.30 -7.85
CA GLU A 32 -4.09 -2.20 -7.58
C GLU A 32 -3.81 -1.37 -6.33
N CYS A 33 -2.84 -1.80 -5.54
CA CYS A 33 -2.46 -1.13 -4.30
C CYS A 33 -1.08 -0.45 -4.44
N LEU A 34 -0.97 0.75 -3.89
CA LEU A 34 0.29 1.50 -3.82
C LEU A 34 0.98 1.30 -2.46
N LEU A 35 2.31 1.24 -2.48
CA LEU A 35 3.13 1.33 -1.27
C LEU A 35 3.13 2.77 -0.77
N ILE A 36 3.24 2.96 0.55
CA ILE A 36 3.40 4.31 1.16
C ILE A 36 4.56 5.06 0.48
N SER A 37 5.64 4.34 0.17
CA SER A 37 6.82 4.89 -0.48
C SER A 37 6.57 5.33 -1.93
N GLU A 38 5.70 4.65 -2.67
CA GLU A 38 5.30 5.08 -4.02
C GLU A 38 4.38 6.29 -3.97
N VAL A 39 3.42 6.29 -3.01
CA VAL A 39 2.54 7.44 -2.79
C VAL A 39 3.37 8.67 -2.47
N LYS A 40 4.41 8.55 -1.63
CA LYS A 40 5.36 9.64 -1.37
C LYS A 40 5.94 10.20 -2.66
N VAL A 41 6.52 9.36 -3.52
CA VAL A 41 7.12 9.80 -4.79
C VAL A 41 6.11 10.52 -5.68
N LEU A 42 4.87 10.01 -5.75
CA LEU A 42 3.81 10.62 -6.56
C LEU A 42 3.40 11.99 -6.01
N LEU A 43 3.21 12.11 -4.70
CA LEU A 43 2.81 13.38 -4.07
C LEU A 43 3.95 14.41 -4.07
N GLU A 44 5.21 14.00 -3.93
CA GLU A 44 6.35 14.93 -4.06
C GLU A 44 6.48 15.47 -5.49
N ALA A 45 6.36 14.59 -6.49
CA ALA A 45 6.38 15.00 -7.89
C ALA A 45 5.22 15.96 -8.24
N GLN A 46 4.02 15.69 -7.72
CA GLN A 46 2.88 16.57 -7.90
C GLN A 46 3.08 17.92 -7.18
N TYR A 47 3.64 17.92 -5.97
CA TYR A 47 3.94 19.14 -5.22
C TYR A 47 4.94 20.03 -5.97
N ASP A 48 6.02 19.45 -6.49
CA ASP A 48 7.05 20.15 -7.25
C ASP A 48 6.54 20.73 -8.58
N SER A 49 5.50 20.12 -9.16
CA SER A 49 4.87 20.60 -10.39
C SER A 49 3.98 21.84 -10.18
N LYS A 50 3.42 22.02 -8.97
CA LYS A 50 2.47 23.10 -8.64
C LYS A 50 3.16 24.34 -8.05
N LYS A 51 4.22 24.84 -8.72
CA LYS A 51 5.10 25.90 -8.21
C LYS A 51 4.42 27.23 -7.81
N GLU A 52 3.24 27.55 -8.36
CA GLU A 52 2.60 28.87 -8.20
C GLU A 52 1.27 28.85 -7.41
N ASP A 53 0.58 27.72 -7.32
CA ASP A 53 -0.67 27.58 -6.58
C ASP A 53 -0.52 26.50 -5.50
N LYS A 54 0.11 26.90 -4.39
CA LYS A 54 0.37 26.04 -3.23
C LYS A 54 -0.85 25.88 -2.32
N SER A 55 -2.07 26.24 -2.75
CA SER A 55 -3.27 25.85 -2.02
C SER A 55 -3.51 24.35 -2.22
N MET A 56 -2.66 23.54 -1.58
CA MET A 56 -2.89 22.11 -1.43
C MET A 56 -3.98 21.96 -0.36
N ASP A 57 -5.00 21.17 -0.68
CA ASP A 57 -6.06 20.87 0.28
C ASP A 57 -5.47 20.25 1.56
N GLU A 58 -6.16 20.41 2.68
CA GLU A 58 -5.73 19.93 4.00
C GLU A 58 -5.46 18.41 3.97
N VAL A 59 -6.28 17.66 3.22
CA VAL A 59 -6.09 16.22 3.00
C VAL A 59 -4.74 15.94 2.36
N TYR A 60 -4.39 16.65 1.28
CA TYR A 60 -3.12 16.47 0.58
C TYR A 60 -1.94 16.72 1.51
N SER A 61 -1.98 17.83 2.26
CA SER A 61 -0.89 18.23 3.16
C SER A 61 -0.66 17.19 4.25
N LYS A 62 -1.73 16.70 4.87
CA LYS A 62 -1.67 15.63 5.88
C LYS A 62 -1.20 14.30 5.30
N THR A 63 -1.67 13.93 4.10
CA THR A 63 -1.23 12.70 3.45
C THR A 63 0.25 12.78 3.10
N LEU A 64 0.72 13.90 2.55
CA LEU A 64 2.14 14.11 2.24
C LEU A 64 3.01 13.98 3.49
N GLU A 65 2.63 14.64 4.59
CA GLU A 65 3.33 14.52 5.88
C GLU A 65 3.39 13.07 6.38
N TYR A 66 2.26 12.35 6.32
CA TYR A 66 2.18 10.95 6.72
C TYR A 66 3.12 10.08 5.87
N VAL A 67 3.04 10.17 4.55
CA VAL A 67 3.86 9.31 3.68
C VAL A 67 5.33 9.67 3.76
N GLN A 68 5.69 10.94 3.96
CA GLN A 68 7.08 11.33 4.21
C GLN A 68 7.64 10.74 5.50
N LYS A 69 6.82 10.68 6.55
CA LYS A 69 7.20 10.12 7.86
C LYS A 69 7.31 8.59 7.84
N PHE A 70 6.40 7.91 7.15
CA PHE A 70 6.28 6.45 7.20
C PHE A 70 6.83 5.73 5.97
N SER A 71 7.33 6.45 4.96
CA SER A 71 8.06 5.87 3.83
C SER A 71 9.17 4.95 4.34
N ARG A 72 9.11 3.68 3.96
CA ARG A 72 10.14 2.69 4.30
C ARG A 72 11.27 2.72 3.29
N TYR A 73 10.94 3.11 2.07
CA TYR A 73 11.87 3.23 0.97
C TYR A 73 11.89 4.67 0.46
N THR A 74 13.06 5.27 0.27
CA THR A 74 13.24 6.65 -0.17
C THR A 74 13.86 6.74 -1.57
N ASN A 75 14.66 5.75 -1.95
CA ASN A 75 15.24 5.67 -3.28
C ASN A 75 14.25 5.05 -4.28
N ARG A 76 14.07 5.72 -5.44
CA ARG A 76 13.12 5.29 -6.48
C ARG A 76 13.46 3.92 -7.08
N ASP A 77 14.74 3.57 -7.19
CA ASP A 77 15.15 2.29 -7.74
C ASP A 77 14.94 1.17 -6.72
N THR A 78 15.21 1.43 -5.43
CA THR A 78 14.84 0.52 -4.34
C THR A 78 13.34 0.25 -4.31
N ILE A 79 12.49 1.28 -4.47
CA ILE A 79 11.04 1.11 -4.52
C ILE A 79 10.63 0.16 -5.66
N LYS A 80 11.20 0.34 -6.86
CA LYS A 80 10.93 -0.56 -8.00
C LYS A 80 11.39 -1.99 -7.72
N GLU A 81 12.54 -2.15 -7.08
CA GLU A 81 13.10 -3.45 -6.75
C GLU A 81 12.24 -4.19 -5.72
N VAL A 82 11.79 -3.51 -4.67
CA VAL A 82 10.82 -4.06 -3.70
C VAL A 82 9.53 -4.49 -4.40
N ARG A 83 8.99 -3.65 -5.30
CA ARG A 83 7.80 -4.00 -6.08
C ARG A 83 8.04 -5.23 -6.96
N ALA A 84 9.22 -5.35 -7.56
CA ALA A 84 9.61 -6.50 -8.37
C ALA A 84 9.75 -7.79 -7.54
N LEU A 85 10.20 -7.70 -6.29
CA LEU A 85 10.27 -8.84 -5.37
C LEU A 85 8.89 -9.36 -4.96
N LEU A 86 7.90 -8.47 -4.80
CA LEU A 86 6.53 -8.83 -4.40
C LEU A 86 5.71 -9.40 -5.56
N LYS A 87 5.97 -8.95 -6.81
CA LYS A 87 5.20 -9.30 -8.01
C LYS A 87 5.13 -10.81 -8.38
N PRO A 88 6.19 -11.63 -8.22
CA PRO A 88 6.14 -13.04 -8.59
C PRO A 88 5.41 -13.94 -7.57
N THR A 89 4.91 -13.37 -6.47
CA THR A 89 4.21 -14.13 -5.44
C THR A 89 2.74 -14.38 -5.82
N GLU A 90 2.10 -15.37 -5.21
CA GLU A 90 0.64 -15.61 -5.32
C GLU A 90 -0.18 -14.68 -4.40
N LEU A 91 0.42 -13.58 -3.94
CA LEU A 91 -0.20 -12.64 -3.02
C LEU A 91 -1.04 -11.62 -3.79
N GLU A 92 -2.17 -11.24 -3.21
CA GLU A 92 -3.03 -10.18 -3.75
C GLU A 92 -2.35 -8.81 -3.64
N PRO A 93 -2.75 -7.82 -4.46
CA PRO A 93 -2.20 -6.46 -4.40
C PRO A 93 -2.25 -5.86 -2.98
N PHE A 94 -3.34 -6.10 -2.24
CA PHE A 94 -3.49 -5.66 -0.86
C PHE A 94 -2.41 -6.26 0.07
N GLU A 95 -2.18 -7.56 -0.04
CA GLU A 95 -1.20 -8.29 0.78
C GLU A 95 0.23 -7.84 0.48
N CYS A 96 0.55 -7.66 -0.80
CA CYS A 96 1.82 -7.09 -1.25
C CYS A 96 2.04 -5.70 -0.64
N ALA A 97 1.00 -4.86 -0.64
CA ALA A 97 1.09 -3.53 -0.05
C ALA A 97 1.25 -3.57 1.48
N GLN A 98 0.57 -4.46 2.17
CA GLN A 98 0.74 -4.65 3.62
C GLN A 98 2.19 -5.06 3.95
N LEU A 99 2.73 -6.09 3.29
CA LEU A 99 4.11 -6.53 3.52
C LEU A 99 5.13 -5.43 3.22
N GLY A 100 4.96 -4.71 2.10
CA GLY A 100 5.82 -3.59 1.70
C GLY A 100 5.81 -2.41 2.66
N ASN A 101 4.73 -2.20 3.41
CA ASN A 101 4.57 -1.06 4.31
C ASN A 101 4.95 -1.40 5.76
N LEU A 102 4.58 -2.59 6.22
CA LEU A 102 4.81 -3.04 7.61
C LEU A 102 6.28 -3.39 7.86
N CYS A 103 6.98 -3.94 6.86
CA CYS A 103 8.37 -4.40 6.96
C CYS A 103 8.60 -5.31 8.17
N CYS A 104 7.82 -6.38 8.26
CA CYS A 104 7.93 -7.38 9.33
C CYS A 104 9.32 -8.05 9.32
N SER A 105 9.79 -8.50 10.48
CA SER A 105 11.14 -9.07 10.65
C SER A 105 11.17 -10.58 10.43
N GLU A 106 10.04 -11.25 10.63
CA GLU A 106 9.91 -12.71 10.59
C GLU A 106 8.50 -13.13 10.12
N TYR A 107 8.40 -14.35 9.59
CA TYR A 107 7.16 -14.88 9.02
C TYR A 107 5.98 -14.92 10.02
N GLU A 108 6.24 -15.17 11.32
CA GLU A 108 5.20 -15.22 12.35
C GLU A 108 4.52 -13.86 12.55
N GLU A 109 5.32 -12.79 12.60
CA GLU A 109 4.81 -11.41 12.65
C GLU A 109 3.99 -11.09 11.40
N ALA A 110 4.51 -11.42 10.22
CA ALA A 110 3.82 -11.15 8.96
C ALA A 110 2.47 -11.88 8.87
N LYS A 111 2.40 -13.16 9.24
CA LYS A 111 1.15 -13.95 9.25
C LYS A 111 0.19 -13.51 10.35
N SER A 112 0.70 -12.99 11.47
CA SER A 112 -0.14 -12.41 12.53
C SER A 112 -0.79 -11.09 12.09
N LEU A 113 -0.03 -10.21 11.43
CA LEU A 113 -0.49 -8.90 11.00
C LEU A 113 -1.30 -8.94 9.69
N VAL A 114 -0.99 -9.88 8.79
CA VAL A 114 -1.66 -10.06 7.50
C VAL A 114 -2.16 -11.51 7.38
N PRO A 115 -3.21 -11.90 8.12
CA PRO A 115 -3.63 -13.29 8.24
C PRO A 115 -4.06 -13.94 6.91
N SER A 116 -4.47 -13.16 5.91
CA SER A 116 -4.86 -13.65 4.59
C SER A 116 -3.72 -14.35 3.84
N ILE A 117 -2.45 -14.07 4.17
CA ILE A 117 -1.29 -14.73 3.53
C ILE A 117 -1.00 -16.11 4.11
N GLY A 118 -1.61 -16.48 5.24
CA GLY A 118 -1.20 -17.59 6.09
C GLY A 118 -1.04 -18.94 5.37
N ASN A 119 -1.88 -19.20 4.37
CA ASN A 119 -1.88 -20.43 3.58
C ASN A 119 -1.34 -20.26 2.14
N LYS A 120 -0.94 -19.04 1.74
CA LYS A 120 -0.51 -18.73 0.36
C LYS A 120 1.00 -18.85 0.16
N ILE A 121 1.77 -18.65 1.23
CA ILE A 121 3.22 -18.66 1.19
C ILE A 121 3.78 -19.49 2.34
N ARG A 122 4.81 -20.30 2.02
CA ARG A 122 5.53 -21.08 3.03
C ARG A 122 6.35 -20.17 3.93
N ASP A 123 6.54 -20.59 5.17
CA ASP A 123 7.26 -19.81 6.17
C ASP A 123 8.68 -19.47 5.71
N ASP A 124 9.43 -20.45 5.19
CA ASP A 124 10.80 -20.25 4.67
C ASP A 124 10.86 -19.24 3.51
N ASP A 125 9.90 -19.29 2.59
CA ASP A 125 9.83 -18.43 1.41
C ASP A 125 9.46 -16.99 1.83
N LEU A 126 8.52 -16.84 2.77
CA LEU A 126 8.14 -15.56 3.35
C LEU A 126 9.31 -14.94 4.11
N ASP A 127 10.02 -15.73 4.92
CA ASP A 127 11.20 -15.28 5.64
C ASP A 127 12.31 -14.79 4.69
N SER A 128 12.54 -15.51 3.60
CA SER A 128 13.50 -15.13 2.55
C SER A 128 13.10 -13.81 1.89
N LEU A 129 11.82 -13.65 1.56
CA LEU A 129 11.27 -12.43 0.98
C LEU A 129 11.44 -11.23 1.93
N LEU A 130 11.07 -11.38 3.21
CA LEU A 130 11.19 -10.34 4.23
C LEU A 130 12.66 -9.91 4.42
N LYS A 131 13.60 -10.87 4.46
CA LYS A 131 15.04 -10.59 4.55
C LYS A 131 15.56 -9.83 3.34
N GLN A 132 15.12 -10.17 2.13
CA GLN A 132 15.49 -9.44 0.92
C GLN A 132 14.96 -7.99 0.95
N MET A 133 13.70 -7.80 1.35
CA MET A 133 13.10 -6.47 1.50
C MET A 133 13.79 -5.62 2.57
N ASP A 134 14.20 -6.22 3.70
CA ASP A 134 14.96 -5.54 4.75
C ASP A 134 16.38 -5.17 4.30
N SER A 135 17.02 -6.04 3.50
CA SER A 135 18.30 -5.71 2.86
C SER A 135 18.17 -4.47 1.98
N LEU A 136 17.19 -4.43 1.07
CA LEU A 136 16.92 -3.27 0.23
C LEU A 136 16.66 -2.00 1.05
N LYS A 137 15.95 -2.13 2.17
CA LYS A 137 15.70 -1.03 3.10
C LYS A 137 16.99 -0.50 3.75
N LYS A 138 17.97 -1.36 4.04
CA LYS A 138 19.24 -0.97 4.67
C LYS A 138 20.23 -0.32 3.69
N TYR A 139 20.21 -0.73 2.42
CA TYR A 139 21.21 -0.33 1.41
C TYR A 139 20.74 0.75 0.42
N GLN A 140 19.63 1.42 0.70
CA GLN A 140 19.07 2.48 -0.16
C GLN A 140 19.64 3.88 0.05
N GLY A 141 20.62 4.01 0.97
CA GLY A 141 21.27 5.27 1.34
C GLY A 141 22.44 5.64 0.44
#